data_AF-A0A351F2V0-F1
#
_entry.id   AF-A0A351F2V0-F1
#
_cell.length_a   1.000
_cell.length_b   1.000
_cell.length_c   1.000
_cell.angle_alpha   90.00
_cell.angle_beta   90.00
_cell.angle_gamma   90.00
#
_symmetry.space_group_name_H-M   'P 1'
#
loop_
_entity.id
_entity.type
_entity.pdbx_description
1 polymer ?
#
loop_
_entity_poly.entity_id
_entity_poly.type
_entity_poly.pdbx_seq_one_letter_code
_entity_poly.pdbx_strand_id
1 'polypeptide(L)'
;QHTGGYPGIYQLFIAGNGTACTDTFQIFIRTDSTTCENWTPSDCAMEIGTNMSSFTDWSFERPMKNLFKHIRSDILTYSDSQGCWDCGVLDEMEIDPDGYPLYIPQNTSIGATMVRYVISANGGNLHQDSGYVLIYDGQGTITINGGVNILSSAPGRIAFSPQNTGHIWIHITSSMNGNHVRNIRVLRPNHEFDNLAEHPFYEVFLDKITPFTALRFMDWGRTNNSPLINWSERANEDYFTYGTSAGVPYETMIQLANYTSKDVWVCVPHMADDQFITQMAIFFRDHLDPTLKIYLEYSNEVWNWIFEQAHYNNNNRPLNLSYGRAMAEKAGNVFRIWRNVFAGQECRVKRVLGLQGGYNGLNEQILSQLPQDEWDYGSPTHYFGLTHGSEGIPELFSGSTVQDVMTNAMNSWNGFRPYIKNDYNNVYLFGKEVITYEGGQHFVGNVFGIPYDYQEAMWEAQYSPEMYDMYREIHQTIRAWGCRLAMNFTLAYEQESIYGSWGALSDIDMQAPYMNIAPKYQALLDEAASPDCRQLFWWEGKRSAAWSDPCNWDQGVLPGQRSTVIIPGNSGHQPEADINTAIKSLNVLQQGILSILTGVSLSLKE
;
A
#
# COMPACT_ATOMS: atom_id res chain seq x y z
N GLN A 1 21.31 34.11 -3.84
CA GLN A 1 21.63 33.73 -5.23
C GLN A 1 23.11 33.36 -5.30
N HIS A 2 23.43 32.07 -5.14
CA HIS A 2 24.73 31.52 -5.50
C HIS A 2 24.51 30.69 -6.77
N THR A 3 24.76 31.30 -7.93
CA THR A 3 24.81 30.61 -9.22
C THR A 3 26.25 30.12 -9.41
N GLY A 4 26.55 28.85 -9.13
CA GLY A 4 27.92 28.34 -9.39
C GLY A 4 28.38 27.08 -8.66
N GLY A 5 27.54 26.07 -8.45
CA GLY A 5 28.02 24.73 -8.13
C GLY A 5 28.14 23.91 -9.40
N TYR A 6 29.31 23.31 -9.67
CA TYR A 6 29.42 22.25 -10.67
C TYR A 6 28.77 20.98 -10.11
N PRO A 7 28.20 20.09 -10.95
CA PRO A 7 27.75 18.78 -10.48
C PRO A 7 28.88 18.05 -9.73
N GLY A 8 28.58 17.45 -8.59
CA GLY A 8 29.58 16.83 -7.73
C GLY A 8 29.12 16.62 -6.29
N ILE A 9 30.02 16.04 -5.49
CA ILE A 9 29.83 15.80 -4.05
C ILE A 9 30.61 16.87 -3.28
N TYR A 10 29.93 17.56 -2.38
CA TYR A 10 30.48 18.63 -1.55
C TYR A 10 30.41 18.24 -0.07
N GLN A 11 31.38 18.66 0.73
CA GLN A 11 31.30 18.54 2.19
C GLN A 11 30.78 19.86 2.76
N LEU A 12 29.62 19.83 3.43
CA LEU A 12 29.11 20.96 4.19
C LEU A 12 29.48 20.77 5.66
N PHE A 13 30.20 21.74 6.21
CA PHE A 13 30.52 21.80 7.64
C PHE A 13 29.66 22.89 8.29
N ILE A 14 28.84 22.50 9.27
CA ILE A 14 28.02 23.43 10.04
C ILE A 14 28.56 23.46 11.47
N ALA A 15 28.96 24.63 11.94
CA ALA A 15 29.40 24.86 13.31
C ALA A 15 28.43 25.81 14.01
N GLY A 16 27.90 25.40 15.17
CA GLY A 16 27.09 26.28 16.00
C GLY A 16 27.92 27.42 16.59
N ASN A 17 27.37 28.63 16.69
CA ASN A 17 28.05 29.74 17.35
C ASN A 17 28.22 29.44 18.85
N GLY A 18 29.45 29.12 19.28
CA GLY A 18 29.83 29.02 20.69
C GLY A 18 29.64 27.64 21.36
N THR A 19 29.32 26.58 20.61
CA THR A 19 29.25 25.19 21.11
C THR A 19 30.20 24.27 20.33
N ALA A 20 30.74 23.23 20.98
CA ALA A 20 31.58 22.19 20.36
C ALA A 20 30.83 21.26 19.39
N CYS A 21 29.60 21.60 18.98
CA CYS A 21 28.77 20.81 18.08
C CYS A 21 29.06 21.20 16.63
N THR A 22 29.51 20.23 15.85
CA THR A 22 29.72 20.34 14.41
C THR A 22 28.97 19.22 13.71
N ASP A 23 28.21 19.57 12.68
CA ASP A 23 27.62 18.59 11.77
C ASP A 23 28.36 18.63 10.44
N THR A 24 28.53 17.46 9.82
CA THR A 24 29.13 17.32 8.49
C THR A 24 28.19 16.54 7.60
N PHE A 25 27.85 17.11 6.44
CA PHE A 25 26.97 16.48 5.45
C PHE A 25 27.68 16.36 4.11
N GLN A 26 27.44 15.24 3.40
CA GLN A 26 27.75 15.15 1.98
C GLN A 26 26.58 15.69 1.18
N ILE A 27 26.79 16.79 0.46
CA ILE A 27 25.80 17.39 -0.41
C ILE A 27 26.05 16.98 -1.85
N PHE A 28 25.01 16.47 -2.50
CA PHE A 28 25.06 16.02 -3.88
C PHE A 28 24.40 17.07 -4.77
N ILE A 29 25.20 17.70 -5.63
CA ILE A 29 24.70 18.58 -6.69
C ILE A 29 24.68 17.76 -7.97
N ARG A 30 23.48 17.56 -8.54
CA ARG A 30 23.27 16.77 -9.75
C ARG A 30 23.01 17.68 -10.95
N THR A 31 23.32 17.19 -12.14
CA THR A 31 22.80 17.79 -13.38
C THR A 31 21.30 17.53 -13.43
N ASP A 32 20.51 18.58 -13.63
CA ASP A 32 19.08 18.41 -13.89
C ASP A 32 18.87 17.98 -15.34
N SER A 33 18.68 16.68 -15.57
CA SER A 33 18.54 16.12 -16.91
C SER A 33 17.35 16.69 -17.68
N THR A 34 16.33 17.23 -17.00
CA THR A 34 15.19 17.89 -17.67
C THR A 34 15.57 19.19 -18.37
N THR A 35 16.78 19.72 -18.10
CA THR A 35 17.32 20.90 -18.80
C THR A 35 18.11 20.55 -20.06
N CYS A 36 18.37 19.26 -20.30
CA CYS A 36 19.07 18.79 -21.49
C CYS A 36 18.12 18.72 -22.69
N GLU A 37 18.54 19.31 -23.82
CA GLU A 37 17.75 19.29 -25.05
C GLU A 37 17.49 17.84 -25.52
N ASN A 38 16.23 17.53 -25.85
CA ASN A 38 15.76 16.21 -26.29
C ASN A 38 15.97 15.06 -25.29
N TRP A 39 16.28 15.34 -24.02
CA TRP A 39 16.31 14.30 -23.00
C TRP A 39 14.89 13.91 -22.59
N THR A 40 14.61 12.61 -22.62
CA THR A 40 13.42 12.02 -22.03
C THR A 40 13.84 10.89 -21.09
N PRO A 41 13.15 10.70 -19.95
CA PRO A 41 13.41 9.55 -19.10
C PRO A 41 13.04 8.26 -19.84
N SER A 42 13.75 7.17 -19.55
CA SER A 42 13.34 5.84 -19.98
C SER A 42 12.01 5.45 -19.31
N ASP A 43 11.19 4.65 -19.98
CA ASP A 43 9.99 4.06 -19.38
C ASP A 43 10.33 3.21 -18.14
N CYS A 44 11.55 2.64 -18.08
CA CYS A 44 12.06 1.90 -16.92
C CYS A 44 12.53 2.81 -15.77
N ALA A 45 12.47 4.13 -15.91
CA ALA A 45 12.97 5.05 -14.89
C ALA A 45 12.08 5.10 -13.64
N MET A 46 10.80 4.75 -13.79
CA MET A 46 9.80 4.75 -12.73
C MET A 46 8.88 3.54 -12.86
N GLU A 47 8.73 2.80 -11.77
CA GLU A 47 7.75 1.75 -11.62
C GLU A 47 6.41 2.29 -11.07
N ILE A 48 5.30 1.58 -11.31
CA ILE A 48 4.00 1.87 -10.70
C ILE A 48 3.64 0.76 -9.73
N GLY A 49 3.23 1.12 -8.51
CA GLY A 49 2.64 0.23 -7.53
C GLY A 49 1.21 0.64 -7.21
N THR A 50 0.50 -0.12 -6.38
CA THR A 50 -0.80 0.31 -5.83
C THR A 50 -0.94 -0.04 -4.36
N ASN A 51 -1.63 0.82 -3.62
CA ASN A 51 -2.13 0.49 -2.29
C ASN A 51 -3.31 -0.48 -2.42
N MET A 52 -3.42 -1.39 -1.46
CA MET A 52 -4.56 -2.30 -1.33
C MET A 52 -5.61 -1.68 -0.42
N SER A 53 -6.89 -1.78 -0.76
CA SER A 53 -7.99 -1.14 -0.02
C SER A 53 -8.32 -1.83 1.32
N SER A 54 -8.90 -1.07 2.27
CA SER A 54 -9.32 -1.58 3.58
C SER A 54 -10.39 -2.69 3.46
N PHE A 55 -10.39 -3.64 4.41
CA PHE A 55 -11.43 -4.67 4.51
C PHE A 55 -12.66 -4.13 5.26
N THR A 56 -13.76 -3.98 4.53
CA THR A 56 -15.06 -3.49 5.03
C THR A 56 -16.20 -4.36 4.51
N ASP A 57 -17.34 -4.33 5.22
CA ASP A 57 -18.55 -5.09 4.85
C ASP A 57 -19.19 -4.62 3.54
N TRP A 58 -18.81 -3.44 3.08
CA TRP A 58 -18.98 -2.92 1.72
C TRP A 58 -17.58 -2.82 1.08
N SER A 59 -17.27 -3.67 0.11
CA SER A 59 -15.93 -3.70 -0.49
C SER A 59 -16.04 -3.86 -2.00
N PHE A 60 -15.35 -2.97 -2.72
CA PHE A 60 -15.32 -2.94 -4.19
C PHE A 60 -14.09 -3.66 -4.77
N GLU A 61 -13.03 -3.84 -3.98
CA GLU A 61 -11.78 -4.49 -4.42
C GLU A 61 -11.84 -6.01 -4.32
N ARG A 62 -12.54 -6.54 -3.31
CA ARG A 62 -12.79 -7.99 -3.09
C ARG A 62 -11.59 -8.90 -3.39
N PRO A 63 -10.45 -8.70 -2.71
CA PRO A 63 -9.24 -9.49 -2.93
C PRO A 63 -9.39 -10.99 -2.61
N MET A 64 -10.33 -11.38 -1.73
CA MET A 64 -10.48 -12.75 -1.25
C MET A 64 -11.63 -13.50 -1.94
N LYS A 65 -11.43 -14.79 -2.20
CA LYS A 65 -12.51 -15.72 -2.58
C LYS A 65 -13.52 -15.90 -1.45
N ASN A 66 -13.03 -15.97 -0.20
CA ASN A 66 -13.87 -16.00 0.99
C ASN A 66 -14.34 -14.58 1.37
N LEU A 67 -15.53 -14.22 0.90
CA LEU A 67 -16.16 -12.95 1.20
C LEU A 67 -16.54 -12.80 2.68
N PHE A 68 -16.57 -13.90 3.45
CA PHE A 68 -16.76 -13.83 4.89
C PHE A 68 -15.59 -13.14 5.61
N LYS A 69 -14.39 -13.07 4.98
CA LYS A 69 -13.28 -12.29 5.53
C LYS A 69 -13.49 -10.77 5.46
N HIS A 70 -14.47 -10.32 4.68
CA HIS A 70 -14.81 -8.91 4.51
C HIS A 70 -16.01 -8.47 5.36
N ILE A 71 -16.48 -9.23 6.35
CA ILE A 71 -17.68 -8.83 7.12
C ILE A 71 -17.35 -7.84 8.24
N ARG A 72 -18.38 -7.22 8.83
CA ARG A 72 -18.21 -6.36 10.01
C ARG A 72 -17.49 -7.11 11.13
N SER A 73 -16.65 -6.40 11.85
CA SER A 73 -15.89 -6.95 12.99
C SER A 73 -16.73 -7.20 14.24
N ASP A 74 -17.87 -6.53 14.37
CA ASP A 74 -18.76 -6.72 15.52
C ASP A 74 -19.51 -8.05 15.47
N ILE A 75 -19.43 -8.83 16.56
CA ILE A 75 -20.30 -9.98 16.79
C ILE A 75 -21.52 -9.48 17.55
N LEU A 76 -22.64 -9.32 16.85
CA LEU A 76 -23.83 -8.72 17.44
C LEU A 76 -24.64 -9.78 18.19
N THR A 77 -25.10 -9.44 19.39
CA THR A 77 -25.89 -10.34 20.24
C THR A 77 -27.37 -10.04 20.13
N TYR A 78 -28.21 -11.06 20.13
CA TYR A 78 -29.65 -10.84 20.12
C TYR A 78 -30.44 -11.94 20.82
N SER A 79 -31.66 -11.59 21.24
CA SER A 79 -32.65 -12.52 21.80
C SER A 79 -33.99 -12.29 21.11
N ASP A 80 -34.68 -13.36 20.75
CA ASP A 80 -36.02 -13.28 20.14
C ASP A 80 -37.04 -12.60 21.04
N SER A 81 -36.74 -12.48 22.35
CA SER A 81 -37.62 -11.83 23.33
C SER A 81 -37.37 -10.33 23.52
N GLN A 82 -36.26 -9.77 23.03
CA GLN A 82 -35.84 -8.40 23.36
C GLN A 82 -35.89 -7.39 22.20
N GLY A 83 -36.11 -7.83 20.96
CA GLY A 83 -36.31 -6.92 19.82
C GLY A 83 -35.13 -5.98 19.47
N CYS A 84 -34.00 -6.07 20.17
CA CYS A 84 -32.78 -5.30 19.88
C CYS A 84 -32.06 -5.83 18.63
N TRP A 85 -31.42 -4.91 17.90
CA TRP A 85 -30.55 -5.25 16.76
C TRP A 85 -29.24 -5.87 17.23
N ASP A 86 -28.60 -5.18 18.18
CA ASP A 86 -27.55 -5.69 19.04
C ASP A 86 -27.93 -5.37 20.48
N CYS A 87 -27.87 -6.37 21.35
CA CYS A 87 -28.24 -6.25 22.74
C CYS A 87 -27.03 -6.03 23.66
N GLY A 88 -25.80 -6.04 23.12
CA GLY A 88 -24.59 -5.64 23.84
C GLY A 88 -24.19 -6.53 25.01
N VAL A 89 -24.43 -7.84 24.93
CA VAL A 89 -24.12 -8.83 25.99
C VAL A 89 -23.07 -9.86 25.57
N LEU A 90 -22.20 -9.51 24.61
CA LEU A 90 -21.18 -10.43 24.06
C LEU A 90 -20.17 -10.86 25.13
N ASP A 91 -19.87 -9.98 26.09
CA ASP A 91 -18.98 -10.22 27.22
C ASP A 91 -19.52 -11.25 28.23
N GLU A 92 -20.81 -11.58 28.16
CA GLU A 92 -21.44 -12.65 28.94
C GLU A 92 -21.41 -14.02 28.22
N MET A 93 -20.84 -14.09 27.01
CA MET A 93 -20.85 -15.29 26.17
C MET A 93 -19.47 -15.94 26.04
N GLU A 94 -19.47 -17.27 25.87
CA GLU A 94 -18.28 -18.04 25.54
C GLU A 94 -18.08 -18.08 24.01
N ILE A 95 -17.07 -17.33 23.55
CA ILE A 95 -16.63 -17.24 22.15
C ILE A 95 -15.24 -17.86 22.03
N ASP A 96 -15.00 -18.62 20.96
CA ASP A 96 -13.68 -19.17 20.68
C ASP A 96 -12.69 -18.09 20.18
N PRO A 97 -11.38 -18.40 20.11
CA PRO A 97 -10.39 -17.43 19.63
C PRO A 97 -10.59 -16.96 18.18
N ASP A 98 -11.37 -17.68 17.36
CA ASP A 98 -11.64 -17.37 15.95
C ASP A 98 -12.89 -16.51 15.78
N GLY A 99 -13.59 -16.22 16.89
CA GLY A 99 -14.76 -15.35 16.97
C GLY A 99 -16.09 -16.06 16.72
N TYR A 100 -16.18 -17.37 16.98
CA TYR A 100 -17.42 -18.16 16.91
C TYR A 100 -17.89 -18.64 18.28
N PRO A 101 -19.21 -18.68 18.56
CA PRO A 101 -19.72 -19.13 19.86
C PRO A 101 -19.58 -20.63 20.06
N LEU A 102 -19.08 -21.06 21.23
CA LEU A 102 -18.89 -22.48 21.56
C LEU A 102 -20.22 -23.26 21.60
N TYR A 103 -21.33 -22.60 21.92
CA TYR A 103 -22.67 -23.16 21.77
C TYR A 103 -23.69 -22.03 21.65
N ILE A 104 -24.86 -22.35 21.07
CA ILE A 104 -25.98 -21.42 20.92
C ILE A 104 -27.31 -22.19 21.10
N PRO A 105 -28.30 -21.63 21.82
CA PRO A 105 -28.24 -20.34 22.52
C PRO A 105 -27.43 -20.42 23.83
N GLN A 106 -26.90 -19.28 24.28
CA GLN A 106 -26.32 -19.13 25.62
C GLN A 106 -27.25 -18.30 26.52
N ASN A 107 -27.23 -18.54 27.83
CA ASN A 107 -28.02 -17.75 28.77
C ASN A 107 -27.21 -16.54 29.24
N THR A 108 -27.74 -15.34 29.05
CA THR A 108 -27.18 -14.06 29.50
C THR A 108 -28.24 -13.28 30.29
N SER A 109 -27.93 -12.03 30.65
CA SER A 109 -28.83 -11.08 31.31
C SER A 109 -30.12 -10.79 30.51
N ILE A 110 -30.12 -11.04 29.20
CA ILE A 110 -31.27 -10.87 28.31
C ILE A 110 -32.00 -12.19 27.97
N GLY A 111 -31.60 -13.30 28.61
CA GLY A 111 -32.15 -14.63 28.41
C GLY A 111 -31.39 -15.46 27.37
N ALA A 112 -32.10 -16.34 26.66
CA ALA A 112 -31.52 -17.16 25.60
C ALA A 112 -31.04 -16.26 24.45
N THR A 113 -29.72 -16.21 24.26
CA THR A 113 -29.02 -15.28 23.38
C THR A 113 -28.32 -16.02 22.25
N MET A 114 -28.43 -15.45 21.06
CA MET A 114 -27.81 -15.89 19.82
C MET A 114 -26.87 -14.80 19.30
N VAL A 115 -26.07 -15.14 18.28
CA VAL A 115 -25.18 -14.20 17.60
C VAL A 115 -25.58 -13.99 16.15
N ARG A 116 -25.27 -12.81 15.62
CA ARG A 116 -25.38 -12.50 14.20
C ARG A 116 -24.16 -11.77 13.67
N TYR A 117 -23.85 -12.07 12.42
CA TYR A 117 -22.81 -11.42 11.62
C TYR A 117 -23.45 -10.61 10.49
N VAL A 118 -22.78 -9.56 10.02
CA VAL A 118 -23.35 -8.63 9.02
C VAL A 118 -22.40 -8.44 7.83
N ILE A 119 -22.94 -8.61 6.64
CA ILE A 119 -22.29 -8.30 5.37
C ILE A 119 -23.20 -7.38 4.55
N SER A 120 -22.62 -6.37 3.88
CA SER A 120 -23.40 -5.47 3.04
C SER A 120 -23.55 -6.05 1.64
N ALA A 121 -24.78 -6.07 1.12
CA ALA A 121 -25.02 -6.15 -0.32
C ALA A 121 -25.06 -4.74 -0.97
N ASN A 122 -24.95 -3.68 -0.17
CA ASN A 122 -24.64 -2.33 -0.64
C ASN A 122 -23.13 -2.16 -0.78
N GLY A 123 -22.67 -1.47 -1.83
CA GLY A 123 -21.26 -1.13 -1.98
C GLY A 123 -20.35 -2.30 -2.39
N GLY A 124 -20.90 -3.24 -3.16
CA GLY A 124 -20.09 -4.16 -3.98
C GLY A 124 -19.65 -5.48 -3.34
N ASN A 125 -19.87 -5.75 -2.05
CA ASN A 125 -19.34 -7.01 -1.48
C ASN A 125 -20.10 -8.26 -1.97
N LEU A 126 -21.44 -8.17 -2.03
CA LEU A 126 -22.32 -9.16 -2.65
C LEU A 126 -23.18 -8.47 -3.71
N HIS A 127 -23.31 -9.08 -4.90
CA HIS A 127 -24.07 -8.56 -6.03
C HIS A 127 -25.41 -9.29 -6.18
N GLN A 128 -26.46 -8.54 -6.55
CA GLN A 128 -27.83 -9.08 -6.67
C GLN A 128 -28.04 -10.02 -7.85
N ASP A 129 -27.19 -9.92 -8.88
CA ASP A 129 -27.20 -10.77 -10.07
C ASP A 129 -26.37 -12.04 -9.90
N SER A 130 -25.77 -12.24 -8.72
CA SER A 130 -24.84 -13.31 -8.41
C SER A 130 -25.40 -14.29 -7.39
N GLY A 131 -25.13 -15.58 -7.59
CA GLY A 131 -25.37 -16.63 -6.61
C GLY A 131 -24.17 -16.83 -5.71
N TYR A 132 -24.39 -17.24 -4.46
CA TYR A 132 -23.36 -17.51 -3.46
C TYR A 132 -23.66 -18.79 -2.69
N VAL A 133 -22.63 -19.35 -2.08
CA VAL A 133 -22.74 -20.49 -1.17
C VAL A 133 -22.08 -20.12 0.16
N LEU A 134 -22.82 -20.27 1.24
CA LEU A 134 -22.31 -20.28 2.60
C LEU A 134 -22.04 -21.73 3.02
N ILE A 135 -20.81 -22.01 3.42
CA ILE A 135 -20.40 -23.29 4.00
C ILE A 135 -19.84 -23.08 5.40
N TYR A 136 -20.05 -24.05 6.30
CA TYR A 136 -19.56 -23.99 7.67
C TYR A 136 -19.29 -25.40 8.22
N ASP A 137 -18.40 -25.47 9.19
CA ASP A 137 -18.08 -26.70 9.91
C ASP A 137 -18.86 -26.75 11.23
N GLY A 138 -19.05 -27.94 11.77
CA GLY A 138 -19.72 -28.15 13.06
C GLY A 138 -21.20 -28.53 12.96
N GLN A 139 -21.80 -28.81 14.11
CA GLN A 139 -23.21 -29.15 14.26
C GLN A 139 -23.99 -27.96 14.81
N GLY A 140 -24.89 -27.42 13.99
CA GLY A 140 -25.73 -26.28 14.35
C GLY A 140 -26.62 -25.86 13.19
N THR A 141 -27.18 -24.66 13.28
CA THR A 141 -28.07 -24.11 12.26
C THR A 141 -27.73 -22.65 12.03
N ILE A 142 -27.56 -22.29 10.76
CA ILE A 142 -27.39 -20.93 10.30
C ILE A 142 -28.62 -20.52 9.49
N THR A 143 -29.06 -19.28 9.65
CA THR A 143 -30.03 -18.65 8.73
C THR A 143 -29.45 -17.38 8.13
N ILE A 144 -29.77 -17.11 6.87
CA ILE A 144 -29.37 -15.91 6.15
C ILE A 144 -30.62 -15.06 5.94
N ASN A 145 -30.52 -13.79 6.30
CA ASN A 145 -31.63 -12.86 6.35
C ASN A 145 -31.24 -11.54 5.66
N GLY A 146 -32.22 -10.67 5.43
CA GLY A 146 -31.99 -9.36 4.81
C GLY A 146 -32.06 -9.42 3.29
N GLY A 147 -33.28 -9.52 2.73
CA GLY A 147 -33.48 -9.45 1.28
C GLY A 147 -32.69 -10.48 0.48
N VAL A 148 -32.70 -11.75 0.90
CA VAL A 148 -32.04 -12.86 0.20
C VAL A 148 -33.06 -13.88 -0.29
N ASN A 149 -32.78 -14.52 -1.42
CA ASN A 149 -33.49 -15.71 -1.86
C ASN A 149 -32.66 -16.94 -1.51
N ILE A 150 -33.23 -17.87 -0.74
CA ILE A 150 -32.56 -19.13 -0.38
C ILE A 150 -32.83 -20.15 -1.49
N LEU A 151 -31.77 -20.55 -2.19
CA LEU A 151 -31.83 -21.49 -3.31
C LEU A 151 -31.81 -22.94 -2.82
N SER A 152 -31.03 -23.23 -1.79
CA SER A 152 -31.02 -24.52 -1.09
C SER A 152 -30.45 -24.37 0.32
N SER A 153 -30.87 -25.24 1.24
CA SER A 153 -30.36 -25.26 2.61
C SER A 153 -30.24 -26.70 3.10
N ALA A 154 -29.05 -27.07 3.57
CA ALA A 154 -28.72 -28.33 4.20
C ALA A 154 -27.74 -28.10 5.36
N PRO A 155 -27.60 -29.04 6.31
CA PRO A 155 -26.54 -28.96 7.31
C PRO A 155 -25.17 -28.73 6.67
N GLY A 156 -24.45 -27.71 7.13
CA GLY A 156 -23.14 -27.30 6.62
C GLY A 156 -23.13 -26.49 5.31
N ARG A 157 -24.28 -26.27 4.64
CA ARG A 157 -24.32 -25.59 3.33
C ARG A 157 -25.64 -24.87 3.04
N ILE A 158 -25.55 -23.60 2.66
CA ILE A 158 -26.68 -22.77 2.24
C ILE A 158 -26.33 -22.07 0.93
N ALA A 159 -27.08 -22.32 -0.15
CA ALA A 159 -26.95 -21.54 -1.38
C ALA A 159 -28.01 -20.43 -1.39
N PHE A 160 -27.60 -19.21 -1.74
CA PHE A 160 -28.47 -18.03 -1.72
C PHE A 160 -28.08 -17.03 -2.80
N SER A 161 -28.97 -16.08 -3.08
CA SER A 161 -28.68 -14.91 -3.91
C SER A 161 -29.29 -13.66 -3.25
N PRO A 162 -28.56 -12.54 -3.15
CA PRO A 162 -29.14 -11.26 -2.73
C PRO A 162 -30.32 -10.87 -3.65
N GLN A 163 -31.31 -10.16 -3.11
CA GLN A 163 -32.48 -9.63 -3.83
C GLN A 163 -32.53 -8.10 -3.77
N ASN A 164 -31.73 -7.47 -2.91
CA ASN A 164 -31.58 -6.03 -2.79
C ASN A 164 -30.15 -5.67 -2.38
N THR A 165 -29.83 -4.39 -2.34
CA THR A 165 -28.52 -3.84 -1.91
C THR A 165 -28.53 -3.56 -0.40
N GLY A 166 -29.35 -4.25 0.39
CA GLY A 166 -29.45 -4.01 1.83
C GLY A 166 -28.32 -4.67 2.63
N HIS A 167 -28.43 -4.59 3.94
CA HIS A 167 -27.63 -5.43 4.83
C HIS A 167 -28.17 -6.86 4.83
N ILE A 168 -27.27 -7.82 4.64
CA ILE A 168 -27.51 -9.23 4.84
C ILE A 168 -26.93 -9.59 6.20
N TRP A 169 -27.67 -10.35 7.00
CA TRP A 169 -27.17 -10.83 8.27
C TRP A 169 -27.35 -12.33 8.44
N ILE A 170 -26.34 -12.94 9.04
CA ILE A 170 -26.17 -14.37 9.19
C ILE A 170 -26.35 -14.69 10.67
N HIS A 171 -27.43 -15.37 11.01
CA HIS A 171 -27.70 -15.83 12.37
C HIS A 171 -27.10 -17.20 12.58
N ILE A 172 -26.38 -17.40 13.68
CA ILE A 172 -26.21 -18.74 14.24
C ILE A 172 -27.35 -18.93 15.22
N THR A 173 -28.30 -19.81 14.90
CA THR A 173 -29.50 -20.06 15.73
C THR A 173 -29.37 -21.32 16.60
N SER A 174 -28.44 -22.21 16.26
CA SER A 174 -27.97 -23.26 17.14
C SER A 174 -26.51 -23.61 16.86
N SER A 175 -25.78 -24.00 17.90
CA SER A 175 -24.39 -24.44 17.82
C SER A 175 -24.12 -25.42 18.96
N MET A 176 -23.55 -26.59 18.67
CA MET A 176 -23.34 -27.66 19.65
C MET A 176 -21.97 -27.56 20.32
N ASN A 177 -21.94 -27.55 21.66
CA ASN A 177 -20.68 -27.56 22.40
C ASN A 177 -19.81 -28.78 22.05
N GLY A 178 -18.51 -28.56 21.86
CA GLY A 178 -17.54 -29.57 21.43
C GLY A 178 -17.57 -29.92 19.93
N ASN A 179 -18.58 -29.43 19.19
CA ASN A 179 -18.61 -29.48 17.72
C ASN A 179 -19.36 -28.25 17.19
N HIS A 180 -18.91 -27.07 17.62
CA HIS A 180 -19.63 -25.83 17.40
C HIS A 180 -19.50 -25.34 15.96
N VAL A 181 -20.47 -24.53 15.53
CA VAL A 181 -20.47 -23.87 14.22
C VAL A 181 -19.26 -22.94 14.13
N ARG A 182 -18.41 -23.16 13.12
CA ARG A 182 -17.17 -22.40 12.91
C ARG A 182 -16.72 -22.47 11.44
N ASN A 183 -15.63 -21.79 11.11
CA ASN A 183 -15.05 -21.77 9.75
C ASN A 183 -16.10 -21.44 8.67
N ILE A 184 -16.89 -20.41 8.96
CA ILE A 184 -17.94 -19.92 8.06
C ILE A 184 -17.26 -19.24 6.87
N ARG A 185 -17.63 -19.68 5.67
CA ARG A 185 -17.13 -19.14 4.40
C ARG A 185 -18.31 -18.75 3.51
N VAL A 186 -18.20 -17.61 2.84
CA VAL A 186 -19.14 -17.16 1.82
C VAL A 186 -18.38 -17.06 0.51
N LEU A 187 -18.77 -17.88 -0.46
CA LEU A 187 -18.02 -18.13 -1.68
C LEU A 187 -18.93 -17.94 -2.91
N ARG A 188 -18.31 -17.62 -4.05
CA ARG A 188 -18.97 -17.84 -5.34
C ARG A 188 -19.07 -19.35 -5.61
N PRO A 189 -20.11 -19.85 -6.31
CA PRO A 189 -20.31 -21.29 -6.51
C PRO A 189 -19.13 -22.01 -7.16
N ASN A 190 -18.38 -21.34 -8.04
CA ASN A 190 -17.19 -21.89 -8.69
C ASN A 190 -15.98 -22.04 -7.75
N HIS A 191 -15.99 -21.41 -6.57
CA HIS A 191 -14.91 -21.48 -5.58
C HIS A 191 -15.25 -22.40 -4.39
N GLU A 192 -16.41 -23.04 -4.37
CA GLU A 192 -16.89 -23.85 -3.23
C GLU A 192 -15.91 -24.94 -2.79
N PHE A 193 -15.18 -25.52 -3.76
CA PHE A 193 -14.27 -26.65 -3.54
C PHE A 193 -12.79 -26.25 -3.63
N ASP A 194 -12.48 -24.96 -3.69
CA ASP A 194 -11.11 -24.48 -3.77
C ASP A 194 -10.38 -24.68 -2.43
N ASN A 195 -9.07 -24.94 -2.50
CA ASN A 195 -8.22 -24.90 -1.33
C ASN A 195 -7.91 -23.44 -0.97
N LEU A 196 -8.73 -22.86 -0.10
CA LEU A 196 -8.60 -21.46 0.31
C LEU A 196 -7.35 -21.17 1.13
N ALA A 197 -6.72 -22.18 1.74
CA ALA A 197 -5.46 -21.98 2.45
C ALA A 197 -4.29 -21.74 1.47
N GLU A 198 -4.27 -22.43 0.32
CA GLU A 198 -3.22 -22.28 -0.70
C GLU A 198 -3.53 -21.16 -1.71
N HIS A 199 -4.81 -20.97 -2.04
CA HIS A 199 -5.28 -20.05 -3.07
C HIS A 199 -6.45 -19.18 -2.60
N PRO A 200 -6.26 -18.32 -1.58
CA PRO A 200 -7.33 -17.50 -1.01
C PRO A 200 -7.78 -16.35 -1.91
N PHE A 201 -6.93 -15.90 -2.83
CA PHE A 201 -7.16 -14.68 -3.60
C PHE A 201 -8.08 -14.90 -4.80
N TYR A 202 -8.95 -13.92 -5.04
CA TYR A 202 -9.85 -13.88 -6.18
C TYR A 202 -9.07 -13.61 -7.48
N GLU A 203 -9.32 -14.41 -8.50
CA GLU A 203 -8.60 -14.40 -9.77
C GLU A 203 -8.69 -13.06 -10.51
N VAL A 204 -9.86 -12.42 -10.54
CA VAL A 204 -10.01 -11.12 -11.22
C VAL A 204 -9.21 -10.03 -10.50
N PHE A 205 -9.15 -10.07 -9.17
CA PHE A 205 -8.29 -9.18 -8.40
C PHE A 205 -6.81 -9.39 -8.75
N LEU A 206 -6.35 -10.63 -8.80
CA LEU A 206 -4.97 -10.97 -9.19
C LEU A 206 -4.63 -10.45 -10.59
N ASP A 207 -5.57 -10.56 -11.54
CA ASP A 207 -5.41 -10.02 -12.88
C ASP A 207 -5.29 -8.49 -12.87
N LYS A 208 -6.13 -7.79 -12.09
CA LYS A 208 -6.08 -6.30 -11.99
C LYS A 208 -4.79 -5.77 -11.36
N ILE A 209 -4.13 -6.53 -10.50
CA ILE A 209 -2.86 -6.09 -9.91
C ILE A 209 -1.62 -6.48 -10.72
N THR A 210 -1.78 -7.27 -11.79
CA THR A 210 -0.67 -7.71 -12.66
C THR A 210 0.25 -6.57 -13.10
N PRO A 211 -0.25 -5.40 -13.55
CA PRO A 211 0.58 -4.28 -14.01
C PRO A 211 1.48 -3.66 -12.94
N PHE A 212 1.13 -3.83 -11.66
CA PHE A 212 1.82 -3.17 -10.56
C PHE A 212 3.04 -3.95 -10.09
N THR A 213 4.08 -3.22 -9.74
CA THR A 213 5.40 -3.76 -9.39
C THR A 213 5.53 -4.02 -7.89
N ALA A 214 4.87 -3.17 -7.09
CA ALA A 214 4.84 -3.24 -5.64
C ALA A 214 3.40 -3.13 -5.12
N LEU A 215 3.13 -3.80 -4.00
CA LEU A 215 1.87 -3.76 -3.27
C LEU A 215 2.09 -3.07 -1.92
N ARG A 216 1.36 -1.99 -1.65
CA ARG A 216 1.38 -1.33 -0.35
C ARG A 216 0.21 -1.79 0.50
N PHE A 217 0.52 -2.13 1.75
CA PHE A 217 -0.43 -2.71 2.70
C PHE A 217 -0.81 -1.73 3.82
N MET A 218 -0.84 -0.43 3.54
CA MET A 218 -1.14 0.59 4.56
C MET A 218 -2.54 0.37 5.18
N ASP A 219 -3.54 0.23 4.31
CA ASP A 219 -4.93 -0.01 4.70
C ASP A 219 -5.18 -1.44 5.18
N TRP A 220 -4.56 -2.44 4.52
CA TRP A 220 -4.60 -3.84 4.98
C TRP A 220 -4.05 -3.97 6.40
N GLY A 221 -2.98 -3.24 6.73
CA GLY A 221 -2.42 -3.22 8.07
C GLY A 221 -3.16 -2.33 9.07
N ARG A 222 -4.25 -1.66 8.66
CA ARG A 222 -5.01 -0.68 9.46
C ARG A 222 -4.08 0.32 10.15
N THR A 223 -3.13 0.85 9.38
CA THR A 223 -2.02 1.67 9.88
C THR A 223 -2.49 2.98 10.51
N ASN A 224 -3.39 3.67 9.82
CA ASN A 224 -3.97 4.92 10.31
C ASN A 224 -4.79 4.65 11.57
N ASN A 225 -4.51 5.38 12.65
CA ASN A 225 -5.14 5.21 13.96
C ASN A 225 -4.98 3.80 14.57
N SER A 226 -3.95 3.06 14.17
CA SER A 226 -3.71 1.70 14.66
C SER A 226 -3.56 1.67 16.19
N PRO A 227 -4.30 0.80 16.91
CA PRO A 227 -4.19 0.66 18.36
C PRO A 227 -3.07 -0.32 18.78
N LEU A 228 -2.38 -0.94 17.81
CA LEU A 228 -1.46 -2.04 18.08
C LEU A 228 -0.17 -1.56 18.74
N ILE A 229 0.20 -2.23 19.84
CA ILE A 229 1.42 -2.01 20.61
C ILE A 229 2.25 -3.29 20.63
N ASN A 230 1.64 -4.42 20.99
CA ASN A 230 2.32 -5.69 21.25
C ASN A 230 2.12 -6.69 20.10
N TRP A 231 3.14 -7.51 19.80
CA TRP A 231 3.09 -8.47 18.68
C TRP A 231 1.88 -9.40 18.71
N SER A 232 1.42 -9.80 19.90
CA SER A 232 0.27 -10.70 20.07
C SER A 232 -1.07 -10.09 19.68
N GLU A 233 -1.14 -8.77 19.46
CA GLU A 233 -2.37 -8.05 19.10
C GLU A 233 -2.61 -8.01 17.58
N ARG A 234 -1.65 -8.49 16.78
CA ARG A 234 -1.77 -8.53 15.32
C ARG A 234 -2.93 -9.43 14.87
N ALA A 235 -3.40 -9.22 13.65
CA ALA A 235 -4.43 -10.05 13.05
C ALA A 235 -4.00 -11.53 12.92
N ASN A 236 -4.97 -12.43 13.04
CA ASN A 236 -4.83 -13.88 12.91
C ASN A 236 -5.64 -14.38 11.69
N GLU A 237 -5.07 -15.30 10.91
CA GLU A 237 -5.70 -15.89 9.72
C GLU A 237 -6.98 -16.67 10.04
N ASP A 238 -7.08 -17.24 11.23
CA ASP A 238 -8.23 -18.05 11.62
C ASP A 238 -9.42 -17.20 12.09
N TYR A 239 -9.17 -15.96 12.54
CA TYR A 239 -10.24 -15.04 12.96
C TYR A 239 -11.23 -14.79 11.82
N PHE A 240 -12.52 -14.81 12.14
CA PHE A 240 -13.57 -14.90 11.12
C PHE A 240 -13.56 -13.78 10.07
N THR A 241 -13.04 -12.59 10.41
CA THR A 241 -12.96 -11.42 9.52
C THR A 241 -11.63 -10.68 9.64
N TYR A 242 -11.21 -10.00 8.57
CA TYR A 242 -10.08 -9.08 8.56
C TYR A 242 -10.52 -7.61 8.70
N GLY A 243 -11.82 -7.35 8.84
CA GLY A 243 -12.39 -6.01 9.04
C GLY A 243 -12.23 -5.43 10.46
N THR A 244 -11.26 -5.93 11.24
CA THR A 244 -10.97 -5.46 12.61
C THR A 244 -10.05 -4.23 12.59
N SER A 245 -9.71 -3.69 13.76
CA SER A 245 -8.64 -2.68 13.89
C SER A 245 -7.24 -3.28 13.73
N ALA A 246 -7.08 -4.60 13.78
CA ALA A 246 -5.81 -5.29 13.51
C ALA A 246 -5.56 -5.54 12.02
N GLY A 247 -6.62 -5.52 11.20
CA GLY A 247 -6.55 -5.61 9.75
C GLY A 247 -6.34 -7.03 9.21
N VAL A 248 -5.66 -7.12 8.07
CA VAL A 248 -5.30 -8.37 7.39
C VAL A 248 -4.01 -8.95 8.00
N PRO A 249 -3.94 -10.27 8.25
CA PRO A 249 -2.73 -10.93 8.76
C PRO A 249 -1.50 -10.76 7.85
N TYR A 250 -0.32 -10.68 8.45
CA TYR A 250 0.94 -10.58 7.71
C TYR A 250 1.24 -11.83 6.87
N GLU A 251 0.81 -13.00 7.34
CA GLU A 251 0.81 -14.26 6.59
C GLU A 251 0.15 -14.09 5.21
N THR A 252 -1.07 -13.56 5.20
CA THR A 252 -1.86 -13.32 3.99
C THR A 252 -1.21 -12.26 3.09
N MET A 253 -0.65 -11.17 3.66
CA MET A 253 0.11 -10.16 2.88
C MET A 253 1.31 -10.78 2.16
N ILE A 254 2.08 -11.61 2.88
CA ILE A 254 3.26 -12.31 2.34
C ILE A 254 2.83 -13.35 1.29
N GLN A 255 1.73 -14.06 1.53
CA GLN A 255 1.21 -15.03 0.55
C GLN A 255 0.86 -14.34 -0.77
N LEU A 256 0.21 -13.17 -0.74
CA LEU A 256 -0.09 -12.41 -1.96
C LEU A 256 1.20 -12.01 -2.69
N ALA A 257 2.17 -11.46 -1.95
CA ALA A 257 3.44 -11.00 -2.50
C ALA A 257 4.23 -12.14 -3.16
N ASN A 258 4.37 -13.27 -2.47
CA ASN A 258 5.06 -14.46 -2.97
C ASN A 258 4.33 -15.04 -4.19
N TYR A 259 2.99 -15.13 -4.15
CA TYR A 259 2.19 -15.65 -5.26
C TYR A 259 2.30 -14.79 -6.51
N THR A 260 2.39 -13.46 -6.35
CA THR A 260 2.43 -12.51 -7.46
C THR A 260 3.84 -12.06 -7.85
N SER A 261 4.86 -12.46 -7.09
CA SER A 261 6.24 -12.00 -7.22
C SER A 261 6.34 -10.46 -7.26
N LYS A 262 5.66 -9.80 -6.33
CA LYS A 262 5.62 -8.33 -6.22
C LYS A 262 6.30 -7.87 -4.93
N ASP A 263 7.04 -6.78 -5.01
CA ASP A 263 7.64 -6.15 -3.83
C ASP A 263 6.55 -5.67 -2.88
N VAL A 264 6.87 -5.53 -1.59
CA VAL A 264 5.91 -5.12 -0.58
C VAL A 264 6.28 -3.78 0.02
N TRP A 265 5.29 -2.95 0.30
CA TRP A 265 5.44 -1.77 1.13
C TRP A 265 4.63 -1.95 2.41
N VAL A 266 5.32 -1.99 3.54
CA VAL A 266 4.74 -2.24 4.85
C VAL A 266 4.94 -1.03 5.76
N CYS A 267 3.89 -0.69 6.48
CA CYS A 267 3.89 0.38 7.47
C CYS A 267 3.88 -0.24 8.87
N VAL A 268 4.80 0.18 9.73
CA VAL A 268 4.84 -0.27 11.13
C VAL A 268 3.85 0.57 11.95
N PRO A 269 2.97 -0.02 12.79
CA PRO A 269 2.06 0.74 13.65
C PRO A 269 2.81 1.78 14.52
N HIS A 270 2.25 2.97 14.64
CA HIS A 270 2.94 4.09 15.30
C HIS A 270 3.21 3.88 16.80
N MET A 271 2.44 3.00 17.46
CA MET A 271 2.62 2.65 18.88
C MET A 271 3.38 1.33 19.09
N ALA A 272 3.76 0.63 18.03
CA ALA A 272 4.45 -0.66 18.11
C ALA A 272 5.71 -0.55 18.99
N ASP A 273 5.85 -1.47 19.94
CA ASP A 273 7.06 -1.55 20.75
C ASP A 273 8.22 -2.24 20.00
N ASP A 274 9.43 -2.17 20.56
CA ASP A 274 10.61 -2.78 19.94
C ASP A 274 10.45 -4.29 19.73
N GLN A 275 9.67 -4.97 20.58
CA GLN A 275 9.40 -6.40 20.43
C GLN A 275 8.51 -6.66 19.21
N PHE A 276 7.43 -5.90 19.02
CA PHE A 276 6.58 -5.93 17.84
C PHE A 276 7.42 -5.72 16.59
N ILE A 277 8.22 -4.65 16.56
CA ILE A 277 9.03 -4.30 15.40
C ILE A 277 10.02 -5.42 15.07
N THR A 278 10.65 -6.01 16.09
CA THR A 278 11.60 -7.12 15.92
C THR A 278 10.90 -8.37 15.39
N GLN A 279 9.75 -8.76 15.96
CA GLN A 279 9.01 -9.94 15.51
C GLN A 279 8.45 -9.76 14.10
N MET A 280 7.97 -8.57 13.75
CA MET A 280 7.55 -8.24 12.39
C MET A 280 8.71 -8.40 11.41
N ALA A 281 9.88 -7.86 11.73
CA ALA A 281 11.07 -7.99 10.88
C ALA A 281 11.48 -9.46 10.71
N ILE A 282 11.51 -10.25 11.78
CA ILE A 282 11.84 -11.68 11.73
C ILE A 282 10.85 -12.42 10.84
N PHE A 283 9.56 -12.15 11.04
CA PHE A 283 8.49 -12.81 10.31
C PHE A 283 8.59 -12.58 8.80
N PHE A 284 8.74 -11.32 8.37
CA PHE A 284 8.93 -10.99 6.96
C PHE A 284 10.23 -11.54 6.38
N ARG A 285 11.34 -11.49 7.12
CA ARG A 285 12.63 -12.05 6.68
C ARG A 285 12.52 -13.53 6.32
N ASP A 286 11.82 -14.27 7.17
CA ASP A 286 11.77 -15.73 7.12
C ASP A 286 10.72 -16.28 6.15
N HIS A 287 9.65 -15.52 5.86
CA HIS A 287 8.51 -16.01 5.06
C HIS A 287 8.33 -15.28 3.72
N LEU A 288 8.79 -14.03 3.57
CA LEU A 288 8.76 -13.35 2.27
C LEU A 288 9.86 -13.92 1.37
N ASP A 289 9.50 -14.19 0.11
CA ASP A 289 10.43 -14.65 -0.91
C ASP A 289 11.72 -13.80 -0.87
N PRO A 290 12.90 -14.45 -0.76
CA PRO A 290 14.18 -13.76 -0.61
C PRO A 290 14.52 -12.85 -1.78
N THR A 291 13.82 -13.00 -2.92
CA THR A 291 14.00 -12.19 -4.11
C THR A 291 13.22 -10.87 -4.09
N LEU A 292 12.27 -10.72 -3.17
CA LEU A 292 11.43 -9.54 -3.06
C LEU A 292 12.01 -8.48 -2.11
N LYS A 293 11.77 -7.22 -2.45
CA LYS A 293 12.12 -6.04 -1.66
C LYS A 293 10.98 -5.65 -0.73
N ILE A 294 11.35 -5.02 0.38
CA ILE A 294 10.47 -4.49 1.41
C ILE A 294 10.72 -2.99 1.51
N TYR A 295 9.75 -2.18 1.08
CA TYR A 295 9.69 -0.75 1.39
C TYR A 295 9.12 -0.60 2.80
N LEU A 296 9.96 -0.16 3.73
CA LEU A 296 9.66 -0.07 5.15
C LEU A 296 9.41 1.38 5.55
N GLU A 297 8.23 1.64 6.07
CA GLU A 297 7.80 2.96 6.54
C GLU A 297 7.38 2.91 8.01
N TYR A 298 7.70 3.96 8.78
CA TYR A 298 7.15 4.15 10.12
C TYR A 298 5.79 4.85 10.01
N SER A 299 4.73 4.09 10.32
CA SER A 299 3.34 4.52 10.21
C SER A 299 2.97 5.02 8.80
N ASN A 300 1.95 5.87 8.70
CA ASN A 300 1.52 6.58 7.52
C ASN A 300 1.23 8.04 7.89
N GLU A 301 1.60 8.99 7.02
CA GLU A 301 1.28 10.41 7.14
C GLU A 301 1.34 10.96 8.57
N VAL A 302 2.42 10.70 9.31
CA VAL A 302 2.54 11.18 10.71
C VAL A 302 2.49 12.72 10.77
N TRP A 303 2.65 13.41 9.65
CA TRP A 303 2.45 14.85 9.52
C TRP A 303 0.98 15.30 9.49
N ASN A 304 0.03 14.39 9.25
CA ASN A 304 -1.38 14.69 9.05
C ASN A 304 -2.16 14.62 10.39
N TRP A 305 -2.56 15.79 10.89
CA TRP A 305 -3.23 15.98 12.18
C TRP A 305 -4.67 15.45 12.24
N ILE A 306 -5.23 14.91 11.15
CA ILE A 306 -6.51 14.19 11.22
C ILE A 306 -6.36 12.83 11.89
N PHE A 307 -5.13 12.30 12.00
CA PHE A 307 -4.87 10.97 12.52
C PHE A 307 -4.18 10.97 13.89
N GLU A 308 -4.48 9.94 14.68
CA GLU A 308 -3.93 9.73 16.02
C GLU A 308 -2.40 9.59 16.03
N GLN A 309 -1.80 9.04 14.97
CA GLN A 309 -0.34 8.94 14.90
C GLN A 309 0.37 10.29 14.96
N ALA A 310 -0.23 11.37 14.44
CA ALA A 310 0.34 12.71 14.52
C ALA A 310 0.33 13.23 15.97
N HIS A 311 -0.80 13.03 16.65
CA HIS A 311 -0.95 13.34 18.07
C HIS A 311 0.01 12.52 18.94
N TYR A 312 0.13 11.22 18.69
CA TYR A 312 1.06 10.34 19.39
C TYR A 312 2.50 10.81 19.23
N ASN A 313 2.92 11.17 18.01
CA ASN A 313 4.25 11.72 17.77
C ASN A 313 4.47 13.02 18.57
N ASN A 314 3.51 13.95 18.56
CA ASN A 314 3.64 15.20 19.32
C ASN A 314 3.67 14.97 20.85
N ASN A 315 2.86 14.05 21.36
CA ASN A 315 2.72 13.81 22.79
C ASN A 315 3.90 13.02 23.37
N ASN A 316 4.58 12.21 22.55
CA ASN A 316 5.67 11.32 22.95
C ASN A 316 7.02 11.69 22.29
N ARG A 317 7.19 12.93 21.83
CA ARG A 317 8.49 13.39 21.30
C ARG A 317 9.42 13.87 22.42
N PRO A 318 10.74 13.65 22.28
CA PRO A 318 11.73 14.32 23.13
C PRO A 318 11.58 15.84 23.06
N LEU A 319 11.65 16.52 24.21
CA LEU A 319 11.44 17.97 24.31
C LEU A 319 12.43 18.81 23.50
N ASN A 320 13.60 18.25 23.19
CA ASN A 320 14.66 18.90 22.41
C ASN A 320 14.51 18.71 20.89
N LEU A 321 13.52 17.96 20.42
CA LEU A 321 13.28 17.73 18.99
C LEU A 321 12.06 18.50 18.49
N SER A 322 12.21 19.11 17.31
CA SER A 322 11.06 19.62 16.55
C SER A 322 10.16 18.46 16.12
N TYR A 323 8.95 18.79 15.66
CA TYR A 323 7.97 17.78 15.29
C TYR A 323 8.48 16.83 14.20
N GLY A 324 9.03 17.36 13.09
CA GLY A 324 9.58 16.54 12.00
C GLY A 324 10.81 15.73 12.40
N ARG A 325 11.67 16.27 13.27
CA ARG A 325 12.83 15.54 13.81
C ARG A 325 12.39 14.37 14.69
N ALA A 326 11.35 14.54 15.49
CA ALA A 326 10.80 13.46 16.30
C ALA A 326 10.20 12.33 15.44
N MET A 327 9.55 12.68 14.33
CA MET A 327 9.07 11.69 13.35
C MET A 327 10.24 10.85 12.80
N ALA A 328 11.29 11.53 12.36
CA ALA A 328 12.47 10.88 11.79
C ALA A 328 13.19 9.99 12.81
N GLU A 329 13.31 10.40 14.08
CA GLU A 329 13.91 9.55 15.12
C GLU A 329 13.13 8.25 15.37
N LYS A 330 11.79 8.31 15.39
CA LYS A 330 10.96 7.11 15.52
C LYS A 330 11.09 6.20 14.30
N ALA A 331 11.14 6.77 13.10
CA ALA A 331 11.45 6.03 11.88
C ALA A 331 12.83 5.37 11.93
N GLY A 332 13.85 6.10 12.39
CA GLY A 332 15.20 5.59 12.59
C GLY A 332 15.26 4.39 13.53
N ASN A 333 14.45 4.36 14.59
CA ASN A 333 14.36 3.19 15.48
C ASN A 333 13.89 1.94 14.73
N VAL A 334 12.80 2.06 13.97
CA VAL A 334 12.26 0.99 13.13
C VAL A 334 13.32 0.50 12.14
N PHE A 335 13.98 1.43 11.44
CA PHE A 335 15.00 1.12 10.44
C PHE A 335 16.19 0.36 11.02
N ARG A 336 16.68 0.77 12.20
CA ARG A 336 17.81 0.11 12.86
C ARG A 336 17.47 -1.31 13.33
N ILE A 337 16.26 -1.52 13.88
CA ILE A 337 15.80 -2.86 14.28
C ILE A 337 15.72 -3.79 13.05
N TRP A 338 15.08 -3.36 11.97
CA TRP A 338 14.98 -4.15 10.75
C TRP A 338 16.36 -4.41 10.12
N ARG A 339 17.24 -3.41 10.06
CA ARG A 339 18.63 -3.58 9.58
C ARG A 339 19.37 -4.67 10.37
N ASN A 340 19.22 -4.70 11.69
CA ASN A 340 19.86 -5.70 12.53
C ASN A 340 19.31 -7.11 12.29
N VAL A 341 17.99 -7.25 12.12
CA VAL A 341 17.35 -8.55 11.84
C VAL A 341 17.71 -9.09 10.45
N PHE A 342 17.87 -8.19 9.48
CA PHE A 342 18.25 -8.48 8.08
C PHE A 342 19.77 -8.44 7.85
N ALA A 343 20.60 -8.54 8.90
CA ALA A 343 22.06 -8.53 8.75
C ALA A 343 22.53 -9.55 7.68
N GLY A 344 23.34 -9.09 6.72
CA GLY A 344 23.79 -9.88 5.56
C GLY A 344 22.86 -9.88 4.35
N GLN A 345 21.65 -9.33 4.47
CA GLN A 345 20.65 -9.18 3.40
C GLN A 345 19.92 -7.83 3.52
N GLU A 346 20.60 -6.81 4.04
CA GLU A 346 20.02 -5.49 4.36
C GLU A 346 19.47 -4.80 3.11
N CYS A 347 20.01 -5.10 1.93
CA CYS A 347 19.53 -4.53 0.66
C CYS A 347 18.09 -4.92 0.31
N ARG A 348 17.53 -5.98 0.93
CA ARG A 348 16.12 -6.33 0.80
C ARG A 348 15.19 -5.30 1.45
N VAL A 349 15.68 -4.53 2.43
CA VAL A 349 14.88 -3.53 3.15
C VAL A 349 15.24 -2.14 2.65
N LYS A 350 14.27 -1.46 2.03
CA LYS A 350 14.34 -0.08 1.58
C LYS A 350 13.67 0.81 2.63
N ARG A 351 14.43 1.62 3.34
CA ARG A 351 13.98 2.44 4.46
C ARG A 351 13.45 3.78 3.95
N VAL A 352 12.17 4.04 4.16
CA VAL A 352 11.44 5.14 3.54
C VAL A 352 11.03 6.20 4.56
N LEU A 353 11.50 7.43 4.37
CA LEU A 353 11.03 8.58 5.14
C LEU A 353 9.80 9.19 4.45
N GLY A 354 8.62 9.05 5.07
CA GLY A 354 7.39 9.71 4.62
C GLY A 354 7.44 11.23 4.79
N LEU A 355 7.12 11.96 3.73
CA LEU A 355 7.17 13.42 3.62
C LEU A 355 5.78 13.98 3.30
N GLN A 356 5.54 15.24 3.67
CA GLN A 356 4.33 15.95 3.28
C GLN A 356 4.56 16.70 1.97
N GLY A 357 3.82 16.36 0.93
CA GLY A 357 3.96 17.02 -0.38
C GLY A 357 3.83 18.55 -0.26
N GLY A 358 4.84 19.27 -0.72
CA GLY A 358 4.91 20.73 -0.78
C GLY A 358 5.25 21.42 0.54
N TYR A 359 5.26 20.71 1.67
CA TYR A 359 5.53 21.30 2.99
C TYR A 359 7.01 21.23 3.37
N ASN A 360 7.82 21.91 2.55
CA ASN A 360 9.29 21.85 2.53
C ASN A 360 9.96 22.07 3.89
N GLY A 361 9.48 23.01 4.71
CA GLY A 361 10.09 23.30 6.02
C GLY A 361 9.97 22.17 7.04
N LEU A 362 8.94 21.31 6.94
CA LEU A 362 8.85 20.08 7.73
C LEU A 362 9.75 19.00 7.14
N ASN A 363 9.75 18.85 5.82
CA ASN A 363 10.54 17.83 5.13
C ASN A 363 12.04 18.02 5.35
N GLU A 364 12.53 19.26 5.36
CA GLU A 364 13.91 19.59 5.74
C GLU A 364 14.25 19.14 7.17
N GLN A 365 13.32 19.27 8.12
CA GLN A 365 13.51 18.78 9.49
C GLN A 365 13.59 17.26 9.55
N ILE A 366 12.77 16.56 8.77
CA ILE A 366 12.75 15.09 8.71
C ILE A 366 14.06 14.58 8.10
N LEU A 367 14.41 15.08 6.91
CA LEU A 367 15.56 14.60 6.12
C LEU A 367 16.91 14.88 6.79
N SER A 368 17.02 15.95 7.57
CA SER A 368 18.27 16.33 8.24
C SER A 368 18.51 15.63 9.58
N GLN A 369 17.55 14.88 10.10
CA GLN A 369 17.65 14.31 11.44
C GLN A 369 18.48 13.04 11.51
N LEU A 370 18.33 12.12 10.54
CA LEU A 370 19.03 10.84 10.54
C LEU A 370 20.35 10.92 9.74
N PRO A 371 21.36 10.11 10.11
CA PRO A 371 22.53 9.91 9.26
C PRO A 371 22.13 9.47 7.85
N GLN A 372 22.87 9.93 6.84
CA GLN A 372 22.54 9.66 5.44
C GLN A 372 22.48 8.16 5.13
N ASP A 373 23.27 7.31 5.77
CA ASP A 373 23.26 5.86 5.53
C ASP A 373 22.13 5.11 6.25
N GLU A 374 21.34 5.79 7.09
CA GLU A 374 20.23 5.19 7.84
C GLU A 374 18.89 5.15 7.08
N TRP A 375 18.78 5.81 5.92
CA TRP A 375 17.57 5.81 5.08
C TRP A 375 17.92 5.73 3.59
N ASP A 376 16.96 5.28 2.77
CA ASP A 376 17.19 5.00 1.34
C ASP A 376 16.37 5.93 0.45
N TYR A 377 15.12 6.19 0.82
CA TYR A 377 14.20 7.02 0.04
C TYR A 377 13.54 8.11 0.88
N GLY A 378 13.40 9.30 0.28
CA GLY A 378 12.44 10.29 0.73
C GLY A 378 11.16 10.13 -0.07
N SER A 379 10.01 10.17 0.59
CA SER A 379 8.75 9.87 -0.08
C SER A 379 7.68 10.92 0.15
N PRO A 380 7.47 11.88 -0.78
CA PRO A 380 6.30 12.75 -0.81
C PRO A 380 5.12 12.07 -1.52
N THR A 381 3.94 12.70 -1.51
CA THR A 381 2.82 12.29 -2.36
C THR A 381 2.95 12.89 -3.78
N HIS A 382 2.13 12.40 -4.70
CA HIS A 382 1.93 13.01 -6.02
C HIS A 382 0.44 13.30 -6.29
N TYR A 383 -0.27 13.74 -5.26
CA TYR A 383 -1.66 14.16 -5.42
C TYR A 383 -1.80 15.42 -6.26
N PHE A 384 -2.91 15.51 -6.98
CA PHE A 384 -3.41 16.72 -7.57
C PHE A 384 -4.86 16.95 -7.14
N GLY A 385 -5.22 18.18 -6.84
CA GLY A 385 -6.53 18.53 -6.34
C GLY A 385 -7.13 19.71 -7.09
N LEU A 386 -8.15 20.30 -6.48
CA LEU A 386 -8.81 21.51 -6.96
C LEU A 386 -8.44 22.69 -6.06
N THR A 387 -8.41 23.88 -6.63
CA THR A 387 -8.42 25.13 -5.86
C THR A 387 -9.86 25.59 -5.73
N HIS A 388 -10.44 25.40 -4.55
CA HIS A 388 -11.82 25.76 -4.24
C HIS A 388 -11.95 27.27 -3.94
N GLY A 389 -13.11 27.85 -4.26
CA GLY A 389 -13.42 29.27 -4.01
C GLY A 389 -12.80 30.22 -5.03
N SER A 390 -12.79 31.52 -4.72
CA SER A 390 -12.45 32.61 -5.65
C SER A 390 -10.98 32.66 -6.09
N GLU A 391 -10.11 31.84 -5.48
CA GLU A 391 -8.72 31.69 -5.90
C GLU A 391 -8.55 30.63 -7.01
N GLY A 392 -9.60 29.85 -7.29
CA GLY A 392 -9.61 28.87 -8.38
C GLY A 392 -9.57 29.52 -9.76
N ILE A 393 -8.89 28.87 -10.71
CA ILE A 393 -8.79 29.34 -12.10
C ILE A 393 -9.17 28.18 -13.04
N PRO A 394 -10.37 28.16 -13.63
CA PRO A 394 -11.50 29.03 -13.33
C PRO A 394 -12.03 28.82 -11.91
N GLU A 395 -12.72 29.83 -11.37
CA GLU A 395 -13.50 29.68 -10.13
C GLU A 395 -14.63 28.67 -10.37
N LEU A 396 -14.81 27.73 -9.44
CA LEU A 396 -15.83 26.69 -9.53
C LEU A 396 -17.10 27.12 -8.78
N PHE A 397 -18.26 26.99 -9.42
CA PHE A 397 -19.58 27.40 -8.94
C PHE A 397 -20.66 26.44 -9.46
N SER A 398 -21.92 26.58 -9.03
CA SER A 398 -23.02 25.65 -9.37
C SER A 398 -23.22 25.34 -10.86
N GLY A 399 -22.76 26.19 -11.77
CA GLY A 399 -22.83 25.98 -13.22
C GLY A 399 -21.52 25.51 -13.87
N SER A 400 -20.51 25.17 -13.08
CA SER A 400 -19.23 24.66 -13.59
C SER A 400 -19.42 23.31 -14.28
N THR A 401 -18.72 23.15 -15.39
CA THR A 401 -18.69 21.93 -16.21
C THR A 401 -17.52 21.03 -15.83
N VAL A 402 -17.51 19.80 -16.34
CA VAL A 402 -16.34 18.90 -16.29
C VAL A 402 -15.07 19.61 -16.80
N GLN A 403 -15.18 20.37 -17.89
CA GLN A 403 -14.04 21.11 -18.44
C GLN A 403 -13.53 22.17 -17.46
N ASP A 404 -14.41 22.87 -16.75
CA ASP A 404 -14.01 23.86 -15.75
C ASP A 404 -13.26 23.20 -14.58
N VAL A 405 -13.77 22.06 -14.09
CA VAL A 405 -13.13 21.26 -13.04
C VAL A 405 -11.74 20.80 -13.46
N MET A 406 -11.62 20.22 -14.66
CA MET A 406 -10.33 19.70 -15.14
C MET A 406 -9.33 20.81 -15.47
N THR A 407 -9.80 21.96 -15.96
CA THR A 407 -8.96 23.16 -16.16
C THR A 407 -8.48 23.72 -14.82
N ASN A 408 -9.34 23.75 -13.81
CA ASN A 408 -8.99 24.15 -12.44
C ASN A 408 -7.93 23.21 -11.86
N ALA A 409 -8.12 21.90 -11.98
CA ALA A 409 -7.17 20.89 -11.50
C ALA A 409 -5.78 21.07 -12.13
N MET A 410 -5.70 21.25 -13.45
CA MET A 410 -4.43 21.48 -14.15
C MET A 410 -3.75 22.77 -13.69
N ASN A 411 -4.50 23.86 -13.50
CA ASN A 411 -3.95 25.11 -12.99
C ASN A 411 -3.48 25.00 -11.53
N SER A 412 -4.24 24.28 -10.70
CA SER A 412 -3.86 23.98 -9.30
C SER A 412 -2.54 23.19 -9.26
N TRP A 413 -2.43 22.13 -10.06
CA TRP A 413 -1.18 21.38 -10.22
C TRP A 413 -0.03 22.25 -10.69
N ASN A 414 -0.22 23.09 -11.71
CA ASN A 414 0.83 23.98 -12.21
C ASN A 414 1.34 24.97 -11.15
N GLY A 415 0.46 25.45 -10.27
CA GLY A 415 0.83 26.30 -9.13
C GLY A 415 1.51 25.54 -7.99
N PHE A 416 1.11 24.28 -7.75
CA PHE A 416 1.60 23.47 -6.64
C PHE A 416 2.91 22.71 -6.95
N ARG A 417 3.07 22.24 -8.19
CA ARG A 417 4.19 21.39 -8.61
C ARG A 417 5.60 21.95 -8.31
N PRO A 418 5.88 23.28 -8.30
CA PRO A 418 7.19 23.79 -7.90
C PRO A 418 7.55 23.47 -6.44
N TYR A 419 6.57 23.43 -5.54
CA TYR A 419 6.79 23.09 -4.13
C TYR A 419 7.12 21.60 -3.97
N ILE A 420 6.45 20.73 -4.75
CA ILE A 420 6.76 19.29 -4.81
C ILE A 420 8.14 19.06 -5.43
N LYS A 421 8.48 19.77 -6.51
CA LYS A 421 9.83 19.69 -7.09
C LYS A 421 10.91 20.05 -6.06
N ASN A 422 10.62 20.98 -5.15
CA ASN A 422 11.56 21.32 -4.08
C ASN A 422 11.74 20.19 -3.06
N ASP A 423 10.70 19.38 -2.78
CA ASP A 423 10.85 18.17 -1.97
C ASP A 423 11.83 17.18 -2.63
N TYR A 424 11.73 16.99 -3.96
CA TYR A 424 12.66 16.14 -4.72
C TYR A 424 14.09 16.69 -4.64
N ASN A 425 14.26 18.00 -4.83
CA ASN A 425 15.56 18.65 -4.72
C ASN A 425 16.16 18.45 -3.31
N ASN A 426 15.34 18.60 -2.27
CA ASN A 426 15.74 18.38 -0.88
C ASN A 426 16.23 16.95 -0.63
N VAL A 427 15.55 15.94 -1.17
CA VAL A 427 16.00 14.54 -1.09
C VAL A 427 17.32 14.33 -1.86
N TYR A 428 17.43 14.91 -3.06
CA TYR A 428 18.63 14.78 -3.88
C TYR A 428 19.87 15.44 -3.27
N LEU A 429 19.72 16.49 -2.46
CA LEU A 429 20.84 17.07 -1.71
C LEU A 429 21.52 16.03 -0.82
N PHE A 430 20.80 15.04 -0.31
CA PHE A 430 21.36 13.96 0.50
C PHE A 430 21.88 12.78 -0.34
N GLY A 431 21.88 12.88 -1.67
CA GLY A 431 22.30 11.81 -2.56
C GLY A 431 21.32 10.65 -2.64
N LYS A 432 20.08 10.84 -2.15
CA LYS A 432 19.05 9.81 -2.06
C LYS A 432 18.12 9.84 -3.26
N GLU A 433 17.18 8.90 -3.27
CA GLU A 433 16.20 8.74 -4.34
C GLU A 433 14.79 9.03 -3.83
N VAL A 434 13.87 9.29 -4.75
CA VAL A 434 12.48 9.62 -4.44
C VAL A 434 11.57 8.50 -4.94
N ILE A 435 10.62 8.12 -4.10
CA ILE A 435 9.46 7.28 -4.43
C ILE A 435 8.22 7.99 -3.88
N THR A 436 7.01 7.68 -4.31
CA THR A 436 5.80 8.28 -3.74
C THR A 436 4.92 7.22 -3.10
N TYR A 437 4.60 7.39 -1.81
CA TYR A 437 3.83 6.41 -1.01
C TYR A 437 2.35 6.35 -1.40
N GLU A 438 1.86 7.42 -2.03
CA GLU A 438 0.54 7.51 -2.64
C GLU A 438 0.44 8.70 -3.60
N GLY A 439 -0.63 8.70 -4.39
CA GLY A 439 -1.03 9.82 -5.24
C GLY A 439 -2.20 9.46 -6.14
N GLY A 440 -2.57 10.41 -6.99
CA GLY A 440 -3.78 10.39 -7.78
C GLY A 440 -4.61 11.67 -7.59
N GLN A 441 -5.87 11.60 -7.99
CA GLN A 441 -6.79 12.74 -7.83
C GLN A 441 -7.19 12.91 -6.35
N HIS A 442 -7.33 14.15 -5.90
CA HIS A 442 -7.83 14.54 -4.59
C HIS A 442 -9.02 15.50 -4.74
N PHE A 443 -10.06 15.08 -5.48
CA PHE A 443 -11.28 15.85 -5.69
C PHE A 443 -12.27 15.47 -4.58
N VAL A 444 -12.09 16.08 -3.42
CA VAL A 444 -12.91 15.84 -2.23
C VAL A 444 -13.89 16.97 -1.99
N GLY A 445 -15.02 16.65 -1.35
CA GLY A 445 -15.88 17.67 -0.75
C GLY A 445 -15.16 18.44 0.35
N ASN A 446 -15.83 19.43 0.96
CA ASN A 446 -15.17 20.17 2.02
C ASN A 446 -14.86 19.28 3.24
N VAL A 447 -13.97 19.74 4.13
CA VAL A 447 -13.48 18.98 5.30
C VAL A 447 -14.59 18.52 6.28
N PHE A 448 -15.83 18.99 6.12
CA PHE A 448 -16.99 18.61 6.94
C PHE A 448 -17.95 17.65 6.21
N GLY A 449 -17.58 17.14 5.04
CA GLY A 449 -18.45 16.29 4.22
C GLY A 449 -19.64 17.04 3.63
N ILE A 450 -19.55 18.37 3.49
CA ILE A 450 -20.58 19.16 2.82
C ILE A 450 -20.21 19.21 1.32
N PRO A 451 -21.10 18.75 0.43
CA PRO A 451 -20.88 18.82 -1.00
C PRO A 451 -20.70 20.27 -1.47
N TYR A 452 -19.88 20.47 -2.50
CA TYR A 452 -19.84 21.74 -3.22
C TYR A 452 -21.02 21.83 -4.21
N ASP A 453 -21.44 23.04 -4.56
CA ASP A 453 -22.54 23.22 -5.52
C ASP A 453 -22.23 22.68 -6.95
N TYR A 454 -20.96 22.36 -7.23
CA TYR A 454 -20.46 21.73 -8.46
C TYR A 454 -20.04 20.27 -8.28
N GLN A 455 -20.54 19.60 -7.23
CA GLN A 455 -20.19 18.21 -6.91
C GLN A 455 -20.45 17.25 -8.08
N GLU A 456 -21.55 17.43 -8.82
CA GLU A 456 -21.88 16.61 -9.99
C GLU A 456 -20.77 16.67 -11.05
N ALA A 457 -20.30 17.87 -11.39
CA ALA A 457 -19.21 18.04 -12.34
C ALA A 457 -17.89 17.43 -11.84
N MET A 458 -17.64 17.41 -10.53
CA MET A 458 -16.48 16.71 -9.95
C MET A 458 -16.59 15.19 -10.08
N TRP A 459 -17.80 14.64 -9.94
CA TRP A 459 -18.09 13.22 -10.11
C TRP A 459 -17.97 12.81 -11.59
N GLU A 460 -18.59 13.56 -12.49
CA GLU A 460 -18.49 13.34 -13.94
C GLU A 460 -17.04 13.45 -14.44
N ALA A 461 -16.25 14.37 -13.89
CA ALA A 461 -14.84 14.53 -14.22
C ALA A 461 -13.99 13.28 -13.95
N GLN A 462 -14.41 12.38 -13.04
CA GLN A 462 -13.69 11.14 -12.75
C GLN A 462 -13.65 10.17 -13.94
N TYR A 463 -14.58 10.33 -14.88
CA TYR A 463 -14.75 9.46 -16.05
C TYR A 463 -14.35 10.17 -17.37
N SER A 464 -13.83 11.40 -17.28
CA SER A 464 -13.51 12.19 -18.47
C SER A 464 -12.15 11.79 -19.09
N PRO A 465 -11.95 11.98 -20.40
CA PRO A 465 -10.64 11.79 -21.03
C PRO A 465 -9.54 12.67 -20.42
N GLU A 466 -9.87 13.87 -19.97
CA GLU A 466 -8.94 14.80 -19.33
C GLU A 466 -8.41 14.24 -17.99
N MET A 467 -9.18 13.40 -17.29
CA MET A 467 -8.69 12.71 -16.10
C MET A 467 -7.57 11.72 -16.43
N TYR A 468 -7.70 11.00 -17.54
CA TYR A 468 -6.62 10.16 -18.06
C TYR A 468 -5.38 11.00 -18.39
N ASP A 469 -5.55 12.12 -19.09
CA ASP A 469 -4.45 13.01 -19.47
C ASP A 469 -3.75 13.61 -18.23
N MET A 470 -4.50 13.96 -17.19
CA MET A 470 -3.97 14.52 -15.94
C MET A 470 -3.10 13.51 -15.18
N TYR A 471 -3.54 12.25 -15.05
CA TYR A 471 -2.72 11.19 -14.44
C TYR A 471 -1.42 10.99 -15.23
N ARG A 472 -1.49 11.00 -16.57
CA ARG A 472 -0.30 10.87 -17.41
C ARG A 472 0.66 12.04 -17.28
N GLU A 473 0.17 13.29 -17.34
CA GLU A 473 1.00 14.49 -17.14
C GLU A 473 1.78 14.40 -15.82
N ILE A 474 1.14 13.96 -14.74
CA ILE A 474 1.76 13.87 -13.42
C ILE A 474 2.81 12.75 -13.39
N HIS A 475 2.46 11.54 -13.82
CA HIS A 475 3.40 10.42 -13.86
C HIS A 475 4.61 10.73 -14.74
N GLN A 476 4.40 11.33 -15.90
CA GLN A 476 5.49 11.76 -16.79
C GLN A 476 6.34 12.85 -16.15
N THR A 477 5.73 13.82 -15.45
CA THR A 477 6.43 14.87 -14.71
C THR A 477 7.32 14.28 -13.61
N ILE A 478 6.77 13.44 -12.74
CA ILE A 478 7.55 12.88 -11.62
C ILE A 478 8.58 11.85 -12.10
N ARG A 479 8.32 11.12 -13.18
CA ARG A 479 9.31 10.26 -13.87
C ARG A 479 10.48 11.09 -14.38
N ALA A 480 10.20 12.22 -15.05
CA ALA A 480 11.24 13.15 -15.51
C ALA A 480 12.04 13.75 -14.35
N TRP A 481 11.43 13.95 -13.19
CA TRP A 481 12.12 14.40 -11.98
C TRP A 481 12.92 13.31 -11.28
N GLY A 482 12.80 12.04 -11.68
CA GLY A 482 13.56 10.91 -11.14
C GLY A 482 12.85 10.10 -10.05
N CYS A 483 11.52 10.17 -9.96
CA CYS A 483 10.75 9.24 -9.13
C CYS A 483 11.02 7.80 -9.59
N ARG A 484 11.30 6.88 -8.65
CA ARG A 484 11.63 5.47 -8.94
C ARG A 484 10.43 4.53 -8.85
N LEU A 485 9.48 4.84 -7.98
CA LEU A 485 8.27 4.06 -7.75
C LEU A 485 7.14 5.03 -7.38
N ALA A 486 6.03 4.97 -8.09
CA ALA A 486 4.83 5.73 -7.76
C ALA A 486 3.69 4.79 -7.35
N MET A 487 3.23 4.93 -6.11
CA MET A 487 2.10 4.16 -5.58
C MET A 487 0.78 4.87 -5.89
N ASN A 488 -0.11 4.25 -6.65
CA ASN A 488 -1.50 4.70 -6.74
C ASN A 488 -2.20 4.55 -5.38
N PHE A 489 -3.05 5.52 -5.01
CA PHE A 489 -3.67 5.57 -3.69
C PHE A 489 -4.56 4.36 -3.37
N THR A 490 -5.42 3.89 -4.29
CA THR A 490 -6.23 2.68 -4.09
C THR A 490 -6.75 2.12 -5.42
N LEU A 491 -6.79 0.80 -5.55
CA LEU A 491 -7.13 0.14 -6.82
C LEU A 491 -8.62 0.26 -7.14
N ALA A 492 -9.49 -0.15 -6.23
CA ALA A 492 -10.94 -0.14 -6.43
C ALA A 492 -11.65 0.37 -5.17
N TYR A 493 -12.54 1.35 -5.34
CA TYR A 493 -13.27 1.96 -4.24
C TYR A 493 -14.57 2.60 -4.72
N GLU A 494 -15.42 2.99 -3.77
CA GLU A 494 -16.63 3.76 -4.02
C GLU A 494 -16.32 5.00 -4.88
N GLN A 495 -17.15 5.22 -5.89
CA GLN A 495 -17.16 6.46 -6.67
C GLN A 495 -18.37 7.30 -6.28
N GLU A 496 -18.32 8.58 -6.58
CA GLU A 496 -19.41 9.53 -6.34
C GLU A 496 -19.70 9.73 -4.84
N SER A 497 -18.72 9.42 -4.00
CA SER A 497 -18.75 9.73 -2.58
C SER A 497 -18.51 11.21 -2.35
N ILE A 498 -19.16 11.77 -1.33
CA ILE A 498 -18.88 13.13 -0.83
C ILE A 498 -17.46 13.26 -0.27
N TYR A 499 -16.86 12.13 0.12
CA TYR A 499 -15.49 12.03 0.63
C TYR A 499 -14.46 11.77 -0.47
N GLY A 500 -14.86 11.80 -1.75
CA GLY A 500 -13.98 11.65 -2.91
C GLY A 500 -14.11 10.30 -3.62
N SER A 501 -13.81 10.32 -4.92
CA SER A 501 -13.84 9.19 -5.84
C SER A 501 -12.45 8.55 -5.98
N TRP A 502 -11.98 7.90 -4.92
CA TRP A 502 -10.56 7.54 -4.79
C TRP A 502 -10.07 6.39 -5.66
N GLY A 503 -10.93 5.40 -5.93
CA GLY A 503 -10.55 4.20 -6.68
C GLY A 503 -10.13 4.49 -8.12
N ALA A 504 -9.08 3.82 -8.59
CA ALA A 504 -8.75 3.77 -10.02
C ALA A 504 -9.83 3.03 -10.83
N LEU A 505 -10.51 2.07 -10.19
CA LEU A 505 -11.69 1.35 -10.63
C LEU A 505 -12.87 1.68 -9.70
N SER A 506 -14.10 1.67 -10.23
CA SER A 506 -15.32 1.75 -9.41
C SER A 506 -15.72 0.39 -8.83
N ASP A 507 -15.26 -0.70 -9.45
CA ASP A 507 -15.48 -2.07 -9.02
C ASP A 507 -14.39 -2.99 -9.62
N ILE A 508 -13.90 -3.97 -8.86
CA ILE A 508 -12.82 -4.85 -9.34
C ILE A 508 -13.20 -5.68 -10.57
N ASP A 509 -14.49 -6.00 -10.73
CA ASP A 509 -15.01 -6.84 -11.82
C ASP A 509 -15.23 -6.05 -13.13
N MET A 510 -14.93 -4.75 -13.16
CA MET A 510 -14.99 -3.93 -14.38
C MET A 510 -14.16 -4.54 -15.52
N GLN A 511 -14.73 -4.59 -16.73
CA GLN A 511 -14.10 -5.17 -17.90
C GLN A 511 -13.57 -4.10 -18.87
N ALA A 512 -12.47 -4.40 -19.56
CA ALA A 512 -11.96 -3.55 -20.63
C ALA A 512 -13.00 -3.39 -21.77
N PRO A 513 -12.94 -2.31 -22.57
CA PRO A 513 -11.94 -1.23 -22.57
C PRO A 513 -12.13 -0.20 -21.45
N TYR A 514 -11.04 0.24 -20.81
CA TYR A 514 -11.12 1.10 -19.62
C TYR A 514 -11.18 2.60 -19.93
N MET A 515 -10.72 3.04 -21.10
CA MET A 515 -10.54 4.47 -21.42
C MET A 515 -11.73 5.37 -21.04
N ASN A 516 -12.97 4.90 -21.21
CA ASN A 516 -14.18 5.70 -20.98
C ASN A 516 -14.91 5.37 -19.66
N ILE A 517 -14.49 4.33 -18.94
CA ILE A 517 -15.19 3.84 -17.74
C ILE A 517 -14.30 3.83 -16.50
N ALA A 518 -12.98 3.77 -16.69
CA ALA A 518 -11.96 3.80 -15.66
C ALA A 518 -10.67 4.47 -16.21
N PRO A 519 -10.74 5.76 -16.61
CA PRO A 519 -9.61 6.48 -17.22
C PRO A 519 -8.37 6.51 -16.31
N LYS A 520 -8.56 6.54 -14.99
CA LYS A 520 -7.47 6.46 -13.99
C LYS A 520 -6.70 5.15 -14.12
N TYR A 521 -7.41 4.02 -14.13
CA TYR A 521 -6.80 2.71 -14.31
C TYR A 521 -6.13 2.59 -15.69
N GLN A 522 -6.76 3.10 -16.75
CA GLN A 522 -6.13 3.13 -18.08
C GLN A 522 -4.80 3.92 -18.07
N ALA A 523 -4.74 5.07 -17.39
CA ALA A 523 -3.51 5.84 -17.27
C ALA A 523 -2.43 5.08 -16.48
N LEU A 524 -2.80 4.34 -15.44
CA LEU A 524 -1.88 3.48 -14.69
C LEU A 524 -1.33 2.34 -15.55
N LEU A 525 -2.15 1.75 -16.43
CA LEU A 525 -1.69 0.72 -17.38
C LEU A 525 -0.68 1.29 -18.39
N ASP A 526 -0.98 2.48 -18.93
CA ASP A 526 -0.16 3.10 -19.97
C ASP A 526 1.16 3.66 -19.42
N GLU A 527 1.19 4.06 -18.14
CA GLU A 527 2.38 4.56 -17.46
C GLU A 527 3.15 3.48 -16.68
N ALA A 528 2.66 2.24 -16.63
CA ALA A 528 3.38 1.12 -16.04
C ALA A 528 4.63 0.79 -16.88
N ALA A 529 5.76 0.59 -16.18
CA ALA A 529 7.00 0.19 -16.83
C ALA A 529 6.82 -1.15 -17.59
N SER A 530 7.47 -1.26 -18.76
CA SER A 530 7.48 -2.52 -19.51
C SER A 530 7.96 -3.68 -18.63
N PRO A 531 7.37 -4.89 -18.73
CA PRO A 531 7.87 -6.07 -18.03
C PRO A 531 9.35 -6.39 -18.29
N ASP A 532 9.89 -5.94 -19.43
CA ASP A 532 11.31 -6.10 -19.76
C ASP A 532 12.24 -5.24 -18.89
N CYS A 533 11.72 -4.18 -18.26
CA CYS A 533 12.50 -3.34 -17.34
C CYS A 533 13.06 -4.15 -16.15
N ARG A 534 12.33 -5.17 -15.68
CA ARG A 534 12.76 -6.07 -14.60
C ARG A 534 13.79 -7.11 -15.03
N GLN A 535 14.07 -7.20 -16.33
CA GLN A 535 15.15 -8.03 -16.84
C GLN A 535 16.47 -7.25 -16.91
N LEU A 536 16.48 -5.94 -16.63
CA LEU A 536 17.69 -5.12 -16.59
C LEU A 536 18.31 -5.18 -15.18
N PHE A 537 19.58 -5.57 -15.12
CA PHE A 537 20.34 -5.71 -13.87
C PHE A 537 21.58 -4.83 -13.93
N TRP A 538 21.62 -3.82 -13.09
CA TRP A 538 22.76 -2.93 -12.95
C TRP A 538 23.64 -3.38 -11.80
N TRP A 539 24.93 -3.54 -12.10
CA TRP A 539 25.92 -3.72 -11.05
C TRP A 539 26.17 -2.39 -10.34
N GLU A 540 25.92 -2.37 -9.02
CA GLU A 540 26.22 -1.22 -8.17
C GLU A 540 27.57 -1.39 -7.45
N GLY A 541 27.93 -2.61 -7.05
CA GLY A 541 29.19 -2.90 -6.35
C GLY A 541 29.36 -2.14 -5.03
N LYS A 542 28.25 -1.90 -4.33
CA LYS A 542 28.24 -1.06 -3.11
C LYS A 542 28.92 -1.72 -1.90
N ARG A 543 28.96 -3.04 -1.82
CA ARG A 543 29.51 -3.78 -0.66
C ARG A 543 30.84 -4.45 -0.94
N SER A 544 30.94 -5.11 -2.09
CA SER A 544 32.10 -5.92 -2.43
C SER A 544 32.20 -6.12 -3.95
N ALA A 545 33.25 -6.81 -4.39
CA ALA A 545 33.37 -7.26 -5.78
C ALA A 545 32.58 -8.56 -6.07
N ALA A 546 32.09 -9.26 -5.05
CA ALA A 546 31.51 -10.60 -5.22
C ALA A 546 30.20 -10.55 -6.02
N TRP A 547 30.19 -11.17 -7.21
CA TRP A 547 29.00 -11.30 -8.05
C TRP A 547 27.86 -12.00 -7.33
N SER A 548 28.21 -12.97 -6.47
CA SER A 548 27.29 -13.75 -5.64
C SER A 548 26.61 -12.98 -4.51
N ASP A 549 27.03 -11.76 -4.20
CA ASP A 549 26.37 -10.91 -3.20
C ASP A 549 25.20 -10.15 -3.87
N PRO A 550 23.93 -10.51 -3.56
CA PRO A 550 22.76 -9.89 -4.18
C PRO A 550 22.69 -8.37 -3.92
N CYS A 551 23.28 -7.91 -2.83
CA CYS A 551 23.27 -6.51 -2.44
C CYS A 551 24.27 -5.64 -3.23
N ASN A 552 25.04 -6.24 -4.15
CA ASN A 552 25.80 -5.50 -5.15
C ASN A 552 24.99 -5.21 -6.43
N TRP A 553 23.75 -5.70 -6.53
CA TRP A 553 22.86 -5.49 -7.66
C TRP A 553 21.74 -4.49 -7.31
N ASP A 554 21.35 -3.66 -8.26
CA ASP A 554 20.25 -2.69 -8.13
C ASP A 554 18.91 -3.35 -7.77
N GLN A 555 18.69 -4.55 -8.31
CA GLN A 555 17.51 -5.36 -8.01
C GLN A 555 17.59 -6.08 -6.67
N GLY A 556 18.74 -6.05 -5.98
CA GLY A 556 18.93 -6.76 -4.70
C GLY A 556 18.89 -8.29 -4.84
N VAL A 557 18.98 -8.80 -6.07
CA VAL A 557 18.91 -10.21 -6.44
C VAL A 557 19.92 -10.53 -7.54
N LEU A 558 20.31 -11.80 -7.65
CA LEU A 558 21.25 -12.24 -8.67
C LEU A 558 20.61 -12.25 -10.07
N PRO A 559 21.34 -11.83 -11.12
CA PRO A 559 20.87 -11.95 -12.49
C PRO A 559 20.72 -13.42 -12.89
N GLY A 560 19.64 -13.72 -13.63
CA GLY A 560 19.32 -15.05 -14.13
C GLY A 560 19.35 -15.12 -15.66
N GLN A 561 18.90 -16.25 -16.22
CA GLN A 561 19.02 -16.56 -17.66
C GLN A 561 18.32 -15.56 -18.59
N ARG A 562 17.33 -14.81 -18.08
CA ARG A 562 16.61 -13.78 -18.83
C ARG A 562 17.19 -12.38 -18.64
N SER A 563 18.17 -12.22 -17.74
CA SER A 563 18.69 -10.93 -17.35
C SER A 563 19.67 -10.36 -18.38
N THR A 564 19.50 -9.08 -18.68
CA THR A 564 20.48 -8.23 -19.34
C THR A 564 21.29 -7.51 -18.27
N VAL A 565 22.56 -7.88 -18.14
CA VAL A 565 23.46 -7.34 -17.13
C VAL A 565 24.20 -6.12 -17.67
N ILE A 566 24.31 -5.07 -16.86
CA ILE A 566 25.03 -3.84 -17.17
C ILE A 566 26.10 -3.59 -16.10
N ILE A 567 27.36 -3.53 -16.52
CA ILE A 567 28.52 -3.24 -15.65
C ILE A 567 29.02 -1.82 -15.94
N PRO A 568 28.83 -0.86 -15.01
CA PRO A 568 29.30 0.51 -15.18
C PRO A 568 30.79 0.66 -14.85
N GLY A 569 31.45 1.65 -15.47
CA GLY A 569 32.87 1.93 -15.26
C GLY A 569 33.24 2.60 -13.95
N ASN A 570 32.26 3.18 -13.25
CA ASN A 570 32.44 3.96 -12.04
C ASN A 570 31.86 3.30 -10.78
N SER A 571 31.68 1.97 -10.78
CA SER A 571 31.26 1.23 -9.58
C SER A 571 32.35 1.27 -8.51
N GLY A 572 31.95 1.27 -7.24
CA GLY A 572 32.89 1.29 -6.10
C GLY A 572 33.79 0.06 -6.06
N HIS A 573 33.21 -1.10 -6.37
CA HIS A 573 33.92 -2.35 -6.62
C HIS A 573 33.52 -2.89 -7.98
N GLN A 574 34.49 -3.21 -8.83
CA GLN A 574 34.24 -3.87 -10.09
C GLN A 574 33.90 -5.35 -9.83
N PRO A 575 32.96 -5.96 -10.58
CA PRO A 575 32.49 -7.31 -10.31
C PRO A 575 33.54 -8.40 -10.57
N GLU A 576 33.55 -9.38 -9.69
CA GLU A 576 34.25 -10.66 -9.79
C GLU A 576 33.20 -11.77 -9.79
N ALA A 577 33.01 -12.41 -10.95
CA ALA A 577 32.16 -13.59 -11.10
C ALA A 577 32.77 -14.77 -10.36
N ASP A 578 32.24 -15.03 -9.16
CA ASP A 578 32.66 -16.03 -8.18
C ASP A 578 31.72 -17.25 -8.11
N ILE A 579 30.63 -17.22 -8.88
CA ILE A 579 29.66 -18.31 -9.04
C ILE A 579 29.30 -18.53 -10.51
N ASN A 580 29.00 -19.78 -10.86
CA ASN A 580 28.51 -20.12 -12.19
C ASN A 580 27.17 -19.43 -12.45
N THR A 581 27.10 -18.61 -13.49
CA THR A 581 25.93 -17.80 -13.79
C THR A 581 25.57 -17.93 -15.28
N ALA A 582 24.28 -17.94 -15.57
CA ALA A 582 23.78 -17.85 -16.93
C ALA A 582 22.88 -16.61 -17.05
N ILE A 583 23.14 -15.77 -18.05
CA ILE A 583 22.45 -14.51 -18.31
C ILE A 583 22.07 -14.40 -19.80
N LYS A 584 21.13 -13.52 -20.14
CA LYS A 584 20.72 -13.29 -21.52
C LYS A 584 21.77 -12.51 -22.29
N SER A 585 22.20 -11.39 -21.73
CA SER A 585 23.19 -10.52 -22.34
C SER A 585 24.01 -9.76 -21.30
N LEU A 586 25.18 -9.29 -21.72
CA LEU A 586 26.13 -8.56 -20.88
C LEU A 586 26.61 -7.30 -21.61
N ASN A 587 26.41 -6.15 -20.99
CA ASN A 587 26.89 -4.85 -21.44
C ASN A 587 27.91 -4.31 -20.45
N VAL A 588 29.20 -4.36 -20.80
CA VAL A 588 30.25 -3.71 -20.03
C VAL A 588 30.46 -2.31 -20.60
N LEU A 589 30.08 -1.29 -19.83
CA LEU A 589 30.19 0.10 -20.25
C LEU A 589 31.65 0.56 -20.26
N GLN A 590 31.90 1.74 -20.83
CA GLN A 590 33.24 2.32 -20.89
C GLN A 590 33.89 2.35 -19.49
N GLN A 591 35.14 1.87 -19.38
CA GLN A 591 35.89 1.69 -18.12
C GLN A 591 35.34 0.62 -17.15
N GLY A 592 34.26 -0.07 -17.51
CA GLY A 592 33.75 -1.23 -16.75
C GLY A 592 34.72 -2.41 -16.86
N ILE A 593 34.88 -3.14 -15.76
CA ILE A 593 35.72 -4.33 -15.70
C ILE A 593 34.87 -5.45 -15.08
N LEU A 594 34.78 -6.58 -15.78
CA LEU A 594 34.25 -7.81 -15.21
C LEU A 594 35.37 -8.85 -15.19
N SER A 595 35.70 -9.33 -14.00
CA SER A 595 36.64 -10.43 -13.81
C SER A 595 35.87 -11.74 -13.65
N ILE A 596 36.26 -12.80 -14.34
CA ILE A 596 35.69 -14.14 -14.14
C ILE A 596 36.72 -14.97 -13.38
N LEU A 597 36.37 -15.42 -12.17
CA LEU A 597 37.30 -16.14 -11.31
C LEU A 597 37.60 -17.55 -11.87
N THR A 598 38.76 -18.09 -11.49
CA THR A 598 39.21 -19.39 -11.99
C THR A 598 38.22 -20.48 -11.59
N GLY A 599 37.79 -21.30 -12.57
CA GLY A 599 36.83 -22.39 -12.35
C GLY A 599 35.36 -21.97 -12.41
N VAL A 600 35.08 -20.68 -12.65
CA VAL A 600 33.73 -20.15 -12.82
C VAL A 600 33.41 -19.95 -14.30
N SER A 601 32.17 -20.24 -14.69
CA SER A 601 31.62 -19.97 -16.02
C SER A 601 30.50 -18.93 -15.96
N LEU A 602 30.63 -17.89 -16.79
CA LEU A 602 29.53 -16.98 -17.13
C LEU A 602 29.04 -17.33 -18.55
N SER A 603 27.83 -17.86 -18.65
CA SER A 603 27.24 -18.28 -19.93
C SER A 603 26.21 -17.28 -20.43
N LEU A 604 26.25 -16.95 -21.73
CA LEU A 604 25.18 -16.22 -22.40
C LEU A 604 24.17 -17.22 -22.98
N LYS A 605 22.89 -17.07 -22.64
CA LYS A 605 21.78 -17.92 -23.10
C LYS A 605 20.83 -17.06 -23.92
N GLU A 606 20.56 -17.49 -25.15
CA GLU A 606 19.57 -16.84 -26.03
C GLU A 606 18.14 -17.05 -25.53
#